data_AF-A0A834F8A2-F1
#
_entry.id   AF-A0A834F8A2-F1
#
_cell.length_a   1.000
_cell.length_b   1.000
_cell.length_c   1.000
_cell.angle_alpha   90.00
_cell.angle_beta   90.00
_cell.angle_gamma   90.00
#
_symmetry.space_group_name_H-M   'P 1'
#
loop_
_entity.id
_entity.type
_entity.pdbx_description
1 polymer ?
#
loop_
_entity_poly.entity_id
_entity_poly.type
_entity_poly.pdbx_seq_one_letter_code
_entity_poly.pdbx_strand_id
1 'polypeptide(L)' 'MVIGKYRTQLWDKQSGSFLPATPGLGMHVEIKDPDTKIILSRQYGSDGRFTFTSHTPGEHQICLHSNSTKMALFAGGKLV' A
#
# COMPACT_ATOMS: atom_id res chain seq x y z
N MET A 1 3.77 5.94 -20.36
CA MET A 1 3.52 4.77 -19.47
C MET A 1 4.25 5.01 -18.17
N VAL A 2 3.59 4.81 -17.03
CA VAL A 2 4.15 5.03 -15.69
C VAL A 2 4.19 3.69 -14.95
N ILE A 3 5.32 3.41 -14.31
CA ILE A 3 5.55 2.18 -13.54
C ILE A 3 5.92 2.58 -12.11
N GLY A 4 5.16 2.08 -11.14
CA GLY A 4 5.45 2.23 -9.72
C GLY A 4 5.86 0.89 -9.13
N LYS A 5 6.94 0.89 -8.34
CA LYS A 5 7.36 -0.24 -7.51
C LYS A 5 7.34 0.22 -6.06
N TYR A 6 6.83 -0.61 -5.18
CA TYR A 6 6.78 -0.29 -3.76
C TYR A 6 7.07 -1.53 -2.92
N ARG A 7 7.57 -1.30 -1.71
CA ARG A 7 7.71 -2.28 -0.65
C ARG A 7 7.25 -1.66 0.65
N THR A 8 6.49 -2.41 1.43
CA THR A 8 6.07 -2.02 2.77
C THR A 8 6.96 -2.67 3.81
N GLN A 9 7.32 -1.90 4.84
CA GLN A 9 8.10 -2.36 5.98
C GLN A 9 7.57 -1.69 7.24
N LEU A 10 7.62 -2.41 8.36
CA LEU A 10 7.26 -1.85 9.65
C LEU A 10 8.51 -1.24 10.28
N TRP A 11 8.44 0.03 10.66
CA TRP A 11 9.53 0.68 11.37
C TRP A 11 9.45 0.36 12.87
N ASP A 12 10.45 -0.36 13.39
CA ASP A 12 10.60 -0.57 14.82
C ASP A 12 11.51 0.49 15.43
N LYS A 13 10.93 1.30 16.34
CA LYS A 13 11.64 2.38 17.02
C LYS A 13 12.63 1.87 18.06
N GLN A 14 12.43 0.67 18.61
CA GLN A 14 13.30 0.12 19.67
C GLN A 14 14.64 -0.35 19.09
N SER A 15 14.59 -1.13 18.01
CA SER A 15 15.79 -1.59 17.31
C SER A 15 16.34 -0.58 16.29
N GLY A 16 15.57 0.46 15.96
CA GLY A 16 15.92 1.41 14.90
C GLY A 16 16.01 0.74 13.52
N SER A 17 15.22 -0.30 13.29
CA SER A 17 15.31 -1.15 12.11
C SER A 17 13.96 -1.34 11.42
N PHE A 18 14.02 -1.70 10.13
CA PHE A 18 12.84 -2.07 9.36
C PHE A 18 12.59 -3.57 9.49
N LEU A 19 11.49 -3.92 10.14
CA LEU A 19 11.02 -5.29 10.23
C LEU A 19 10.42 -5.74 8.88
N PRO A 20 10.50 -7.04 8.55
CA PRO A 20 9.82 -7.59 7.39
C PRO A 20 8.31 -7.36 7.50
N ALA A 21 7.64 -7.26 6.34
CA ALA A 21 6.20 -7.09 6.31
C ALA A 21 5.49 -8.27 7.00
N THR A 22 4.56 -7.95 7.90
CA THR A 22 3.76 -8.94 8.61
C THR A 22 2.88 -9.72 7.64
N PRO A 23 2.66 -11.04 7.84
CA PRO A 23 1.67 -11.80 7.08
C PRO A 23 0.30 -11.10 7.11
N GLY A 24 -0.33 -10.96 5.94
CA GLY A 24 -1.60 -10.26 5.78
C GLY A 24 -1.50 -8.77 5.45
N LEU A 25 -0.30 -8.18 5.52
CA LEU A 25 -0.07 -6.79 5.12
C LEU A 25 0.03 -6.68 3.59
N GLY A 26 -0.83 -5.85 3.02
CA GLY A 26 -0.92 -5.55 1.60
C GLY A 26 -1.28 -4.09 1.34
N MET A 27 -1.17 -3.68 0.08
CA MET A 27 -1.47 -2.31 -0.37
C MET A 27 -2.54 -2.30 -1.45
N HIS A 28 -3.60 -1.54 -1.21
CA HIS A 28 -4.56 -1.18 -2.23
C HIS A 28 -4.05 0.05 -2.97
N VAL A 29 -3.79 -0.10 -4.26
CA VAL A 29 -3.36 0.99 -5.13
C VAL A 29 -4.56 1.45 -5.95
N GLU A 30 -4.93 2.71 -5.76
CA GLU A 30 -5.95 3.41 -6.53
C GLU A 30 -5.30 4.54 -7.34
N ILE A 31 -5.63 4.65 -8.62
CA ILE A 31 -5.12 5.69 -9.51
C ILE A 31 -6.30 6.35 -10.19
N LYS A 32 -6.35 7.67 -10.11
CA LYS A 32 -7.32 8.54 -10.77
C LYS A 32 -6.64 9.39 -11.84
N ASP A 33 -7.33 9.58 -12.95
CA ASP A 33 -6.94 10.52 -14.00
C ASP A 33 -7.34 11.97 -13.61
N PRO A 34 -7.02 12.98 -14.45
CA PRO A 34 -7.36 14.38 -14.17
C PRO A 34 -8.86 14.65 -14.06
N ASP A 35 -9.69 13.80 -14.68
CA ASP A 35 -11.15 13.87 -14.66
C ASP A 35 -11.74 13.10 -13.46
N THR A 36 -10.89 12.73 -12.49
CA THR A 36 -11.23 11.97 -11.27
C THR A 36 -11.71 10.53 -11.51
N LYS A 37 -11.58 10.02 -12.74
CA LYS A 37 -11.98 8.65 -13.08
C LYS A 37 -10.92 7.67 -12.62
N ILE A 38 -11.37 6.58 -11.99
CA ILE A 38 -10.50 5.49 -11.57
C ILE A 38 -10.01 4.73 -12.81
N ILE A 39 -8.70 4.76 -13.04
CA ILE A 39 -8.03 4.03 -14.13
C ILE A 39 -7.33 2.75 -13.63
N LEU A 40 -7.04 2.66 -12.34
CA LEU A 40 -6.56 1.45 -11.69
C LEU A 40 -7.08 1.40 -10.25
N SER A 41 -7.61 0.26 -9.83
CA SER A 41 -7.92 -0.02 -8.42
C SER A 41 -7.64 -1.51 -8.20
N ARG A 42 -6.58 -1.82 -7.43
CA ARG A 42 -6.16 -3.20 -7.21
C ARG A 42 -5.45 -3.38 -5.88
N GLN A 43 -5.77 -4.48 -5.21
CA GLN A 43 -5.05 -4.96 -4.05
C GLN A 43 -3.79 -5.72 -4.47
N TYR A 44 -2.67 -5.36 -3.87
CA TYR A 44 -1.37 -6.01 -4.02
C TYR A 44 -0.84 -6.43 -2.65
N GLY A 45 0.24 -7.22 -2.66
CA GLY A 45 0.93 -7.68 -1.46
C GLY A 45 1.79 -6.58 -0.80
N SER A 46 2.68 -7.00 0.09
CA SER A 46 3.64 -6.12 0.76
C SER A 46 4.75 -5.60 -0.18
N ASP A 47 5.10 -6.38 -1.19
CA ASP A 47 5.95 -5.96 -2.31
C ASP A 47 5.11 -6.04 -3.59
N GLY A 48 5.15 -4.98 -4.40
CA GLY A 48 4.30 -4.88 -5.57
C GLY A 48 4.82 -3.94 -6.63
N ARG A 49 4.38 -4.21 -7.86
CA ARG A 49 4.60 -3.37 -9.03
C ARG A 49 3.27 -3.11 -9.69
N PHE A 50 2.94 -1.83 -9.87
CA PHE A 50 1.80 -1.40 -10.67
C PHE A 50 2.27 -0.65 -11.92
N THR A 51 1.43 -0.64 -12.95
CA THR A 51 1.73 0.05 -14.21
C THR A 51 0.42 0.61 -14.75
N PHE A 52 0.46 1.85 -15.23
CA PHE A 52 -0.69 2.49 -15.88
C PHE A 52 -0.25 3.40 -17.02
N THR A 53 -1.19 3.70 -17.90
CA THR A 53 -1.03 4.68 -18.98
C THR A 53 -1.94 5.86 -18.72
N SER A 54 -1.39 7.07 -18.88
CA SER A 54 -2.19 8.29 -18.91
C SER A 54 -2.84 8.40 -20.27
N HIS A 55 -4.18 8.43 -20.30
CA HIS A 55 -4.96 8.61 -21.52
C HIS A 55 -5.34 10.08 -21.77
N THR A 56 -5.29 10.91 -20.72
CA THR A 56 -5.60 12.34 -20.73
C THR A 56 -4.44 13.10 -20.10
N PRO A 57 -3.90 14.17 -20.73
CA PRO A 57 -2.86 14.99 -20.11
C PRO A 57 -3.40 15.72 -18.88
N GLY A 58 -2.59 15.82 -17.82
CA GLY A 58 -2.95 16.52 -16.59
C GLY A 58 -2.47 15.80 -15.33
N GLU A 59 -2.96 16.25 -14.18
CA GLU A 59 -2.61 15.71 -12.86
C GLU A 59 -3.29 14.37 -12.63
N HIS A 60 -2.50 13.35 -12.30
CA HIS A 60 -3.02 12.04 -11.91
C HIS A 60 -2.76 11.83 -10.42
N GLN A 61 -3.76 11.31 -9.71
CA GLN A 61 -3.66 11.03 -8.29
C GLN A 61 -3.40 9.53 -8.08
N ILE A 62 -2.33 9.21 -7.35
CA ILE A 62 -1.98 7.83 -6.98
C ILE A 62 -2.11 7.72 -5.47
N CYS A 63 -3.05 6.90 -5.00
CA CYS A 63 -3.28 6.63 -3.59
C CYS A 63 -2.87 5.20 -3.23
N LEU A 64 -2.07 5.07 -2.17
CA LEU A 64 -1.66 3.79 -1.63
C LEU A 64 -2.29 3.62 -0.24
N HIS A 65 -3.27 2.73 -0.13
CA HIS A 65 -3.94 2.43 1.12
C HIS A 65 -3.46 1.08 1.66
N SER A 66 -2.88 1.06 2.85
CA SER A 66 -2.58 -0.23 3.50
C SER A 66 -3.86 -0.90 3.95
N ASN A 67 -4.03 -2.20 3.67
CA ASN A 67 -5.11 -2.99 4.26
C ASN A 67 -4.86 -3.30 5.76
N SER A 68 -3.78 -2.75 6.33
CA SER A 68 -3.49 -2.76 7.75
C SER A 68 -4.58 -1.98 8.48
N THR A 69 -5.70 -2.66 8.74
CA THR A 69 -6.46 -2.39 9.96
C THR A 69 -5.43 -2.48 11.07
N LYS A 70 -5.33 -1.46 11.93
CA LYS A 70 -4.59 -1.55 13.18
C LYS A 70 -4.80 -2.95 13.77
N MET A 71 -3.84 -3.85 13.62
CA MET A 71 -3.82 -5.12 14.35
C MET A 71 -3.32 -4.83 15.77
N ALA A 72 -3.81 -3.72 16.34
CA ALA A 72 -3.59 -3.25 17.69
C ALA A 72 -4.56 -3.94 18.68
N LEU A 73 -5.22 -5.04 18.30
CA LEU A 73 -6.28 -5.67 19.09
C LEU A 73 -6.11 -7.17 19.37
N PHE A 74 -5.08 -7.87 18.87
CA PHE A 74 -4.93 -9.31 19.14
C PHE A 74 -3.52 -9.79 19.54
N ALA A 75 -2.66 -8.89 20.02
CA ALA A 75 -1.51 -9.29 20.85
C ALA A 75 -1.65 -8.72 22.27
N GLY A 76 -2.88 -8.75 22.80
CA GLY A 76 -3.10 -8.76 24.24
C GLY A 76 -2.53 -10.05 24.78
N GLY A 77 -1.26 -10.01 25.19
CA GLY A 77 -0.63 -11.08 25.96
C GLY A 77 -1.43 -11.32 27.25
N LYS A 78 -2.41 -12.21 27.15
CA LYS A 78 -2.94 -13.10 28.19
C LYS A 78 -3.98 -14.00 27.51
N LEU A 79 -3.50 -15.12 27.02
CA LEU A 79 -4.28 -16.35 27.08
C LEU A 79 -3.51 -17.28 28.03
N VAL A 80 -4.30 -17.89 28.90
CA VAL A 80 -3.98 -18.56 30.17
C VAL A 80 -2.77 -19.49 30.10
#